data_AF-A0A6B3HD61-F1
#
_entry.id   AF-A0A6B3HD61-F1
#
_cell.length_a   1.000
_cell.length_b   1.000
_cell.length_c   1.000
_cell.angle_alpha   90.00
_cell.angle_beta   90.00
_cell.angle_gamma   90.00
#
_symmetry.space_group_name_H-M   'P 1'
#
loop_
_entity.id
_entity.type
_entity.pdbx_description
1 polymer ?
#
loop_
_entity_poly.entity_id
_entity_poly.type
_entity_poly.pdbx_seq_one_letter_code
_entity_poly.pdbx_strand_id
1 'polypeptide(L)'
;DKAIDLVDEAASRLRMEIDSSPLEIDELQRSVDRLRMEELALKNESDAASKQRLEKLRRDLADKEEELRGLNARWEKEKQGLNRVGELKERLDELRGQAERAQRDGDFDAASKLLYGEIPGLERELEEAAEAEQEASKDTMVKEEV
;
A
#
# COMPACT_ATOMS: atom_id res chain seq x y z
N ASP A 1 8.63 7.42 29.54
CA ASP A 1 7.42 7.20 28.73
C ASP A 1 7.64 6.03 27.77
N LYS A 2 7.85 4.81 28.29
CA LYS A 2 8.31 3.65 27.49
C LYS A 2 7.22 3.02 26.60
N ALA A 3 5.96 3.33 26.88
CA ALA A 3 4.83 2.81 26.10
C ALA A 3 4.70 3.54 24.76
N ILE A 4 5.08 4.82 24.70
CA ILE A 4 5.02 5.63 23.48
C ILE A 4 6.11 5.20 22.49
N ASP A 5 7.35 5.02 22.96
CA ASP A 5 8.48 4.59 22.12
C ASP A 5 8.24 3.23 21.44
N LEU A 6 7.58 2.29 22.13
CA LEU A 6 7.30 0.95 21.60
C LEU A 6 6.24 0.98 20.47
N VAL A 7 5.28 1.89 20.58
CA VAL A 7 4.23 2.09 19.57
C VAL A 7 4.81 2.76 18.32
N ASP A 8 5.68 3.75 18.49
CA ASP A 8 6.34 4.43 17.37
C ASP A 8 7.31 3.50 16.62
N GLU A 9 8.00 2.60 17.32
CA GLU A 9 8.87 1.59 16.69
C GLU A 9 8.06 0.54 15.91
N ALA A 10 6.94 0.08 16.47
CA ALA A 10 6.02 -0.84 15.79
C ALA A 10 5.38 -0.19 14.54
N ALA A 11 4.94 1.07 14.65
CA ALA A 11 4.38 1.83 13.53
C ALA A 11 5.41 2.08 12.42
N SER A 12 6.67 2.33 12.78
CA SER A 12 7.76 2.53 11.82
C SER A 12 8.13 1.24 11.08
N ARG A 13 8.14 0.09 11.77
CA ARG A 13 8.38 -1.22 11.15
C ARG A 13 7.25 -1.60 10.20
N LEU A 14 6.00 -1.44 10.64
CA LEU A 14 4.83 -1.69 9.81
C LEU A 14 4.87 -0.83 8.54
N ARG A 15 5.24 0.45 8.65
CA ARG A 15 5.42 1.33 7.48
C ARG A 15 6.51 0.83 6.52
N MET A 16 7.65 0.38 7.04
CA MET A 16 8.71 -0.22 6.19
C MET A 16 8.23 -1.51 5.50
N GLU A 17 7.44 -2.34 6.17
CA GLU A 17 6.87 -3.56 5.58
C GLU A 17 5.84 -3.24 4.49
N ILE A 18 4.99 -2.23 4.71
CA ILE A 18 4.04 -1.70 3.71
C ILE A 18 4.76 -1.09 2.49
N ASP A 19 5.97 -0.57 2.68
CA ASP A 19 6.79 -0.07 1.58
C ASP A 19 7.53 -1.17 0.81
N SER A 20 7.65 -2.36 1.39
CA SER A 20 8.31 -3.52 0.77
C SER A 20 7.31 -4.46 0.10
N SER A 21 7.67 -5.02 -1.06
CA SER A 21 6.81 -5.99 -1.76
C SER A 21 6.58 -7.25 -0.90
N PRO A 22 5.34 -7.79 -0.81
CA PRO A 22 5.04 -9.06 -0.16
C PRO A 22 5.91 -10.20 -0.68
N LEU A 23 6.22 -11.13 0.21
CA LEU A 23 6.97 -12.33 -0.13
C LEU A 23 6.35 -13.09 -1.33
N GLU A 24 5.03 -13.19 -1.38
CA GLU A 24 4.31 -13.87 -2.47
C GLU A 24 4.51 -13.18 -3.83
N ILE A 25 4.45 -11.84 -3.86
CA ILE A 25 4.72 -11.04 -5.08
C ILE A 25 6.18 -11.21 -5.48
N ASP A 26 7.10 -11.13 -4.52
CA ASP A 26 8.54 -11.30 -4.73
C ASP A 26 8.90 -12.67 -5.31
N GLU A 27 8.34 -13.74 -4.75
CA GLU A 27 8.57 -15.11 -5.21
C GLU A 27 8.02 -15.33 -6.62
N LEU A 28 6.83 -14.82 -6.90
CA LEU A 28 6.19 -14.91 -8.21
C LEU A 28 6.94 -14.09 -9.26
N GLN A 29 7.38 -12.88 -8.93
CA GLN A 29 8.21 -12.03 -9.78
C GLN A 29 9.51 -12.74 -10.17
N ARG A 30 10.22 -13.33 -9.21
CA ARG A 30 11.43 -14.14 -9.51
C ARG A 30 11.11 -15.34 -10.41
N SER A 31 9.93 -15.95 -10.28
CA SER A 31 9.50 -17.04 -11.17
C SER A 31 9.26 -16.55 -12.59
N VAL A 32 8.58 -15.43 -12.75
CA VAL A 32 8.34 -14.79 -14.06
C VAL A 32 9.67 -14.45 -14.73
N ASP A 33 10.61 -13.88 -14.00
CA ASP A 33 11.91 -13.50 -14.56
C ASP A 33 12.75 -14.70 -15.01
N ARG A 34 12.70 -15.81 -14.27
CA ARG A 34 13.32 -17.08 -14.70
C ARG A 34 12.72 -17.57 -16.02
N LEU A 35 11.40 -17.56 -16.15
CA LEU A 35 10.71 -17.98 -17.37
C LEU A 35 11.05 -17.05 -18.55
N ARG A 36 11.13 -15.74 -18.34
CA ARG A 36 11.57 -14.79 -19.39
C ARG A 36 13.00 -15.06 -19.86
N MET A 37 13.92 -15.36 -18.94
CA MET A 37 15.30 -15.73 -19.31
C MET A 37 15.33 -17.02 -20.14
N GLU A 38 14.55 -18.03 -19.75
CA GLU A 38 14.45 -19.28 -20.50
C GLU A 38 13.76 -19.08 -21.86
N GLU A 39 12.75 -18.21 -21.95
CA GLU A 39 12.14 -17.81 -23.23
C GLU A 39 13.19 -17.22 -24.18
N LEU A 40 14.01 -16.29 -23.69
CA LEU A 40 15.08 -15.65 -24.46
C LEU A 40 16.11 -16.65 -24.97
N ALA A 41 16.46 -17.65 -24.14
CA ALA A 41 17.38 -18.72 -24.53
C ALA A 41 16.80 -19.60 -25.64
N LEU A 42 15.50 -19.95 -25.55
CA LEU A 42 14.84 -20.82 -26.53
C LEU A 42 14.41 -20.10 -27.82
N LYS A 43 14.29 -18.77 -27.80
CA LYS A 43 13.76 -17.98 -28.93
C LYS A 43 14.55 -18.14 -30.23
N ASN A 44 15.85 -18.39 -30.15
CA ASN A 44 16.74 -18.54 -31.31
C ASN A 44 16.95 -20.00 -31.73
N GLU A 45 16.39 -20.97 -30.99
CA GLU A 45 16.50 -22.38 -31.32
C GLU A 45 15.54 -22.75 -32.46
N SER A 46 16.00 -23.60 -33.38
CA SER A 46 15.27 -23.90 -34.62
C SER A 46 14.66 -25.30 -34.67
N ASP A 47 15.05 -26.18 -33.75
CA ASP A 47 14.57 -27.56 -33.70
C ASP A 47 13.11 -27.66 -33.21
N ALA A 48 12.43 -28.72 -33.64
CA ALA A 48 11.02 -28.91 -33.36
C ALA A 48 10.72 -29.08 -31.86
N ALA A 49 11.64 -29.69 -31.10
CA ALA A 49 11.44 -29.90 -29.66
C ALA A 49 11.57 -28.59 -28.87
N SER A 50 12.49 -27.71 -29.26
CA SER A 50 12.64 -26.38 -28.67
C SER A 50 11.45 -25.48 -28.98
N LYS A 51 10.88 -25.54 -30.19
CA LYS A 51 9.66 -24.81 -30.53
C LYS A 51 8.45 -25.23 -29.68
N GLN A 52 8.27 -26.53 -29.46
CA GLN A 52 7.21 -27.04 -28.58
C GLN A 52 7.42 -26.62 -27.11
N ARG A 53 8.66 -26.67 -26.63
CA ARG A 53 9.01 -26.19 -25.28
C ARG A 53 8.75 -24.69 -25.12
N LEU A 54 9.14 -23.88 -26.10
CA LEU A 54 8.90 -22.44 -26.13
C LEU A 54 7.41 -22.11 -26.08
N GLU A 55 6.57 -22.85 -26.82
CA GLU A 55 5.13 -22.65 -26.80
C GLU A 55 4.52 -22.93 -25.42
N LYS A 56 4.91 -24.04 -24.79
CA LYS A 56 4.46 -24.35 -23.42
C LYS A 56 4.93 -23.29 -22.42
N LEU A 57 6.21 -22.92 -22.50
CA LEU A 57 6.80 -21.92 -21.62
C LEU A 57 6.09 -20.57 -21.71
N ARG A 58 5.70 -20.13 -22.92
CA ARG A 58 4.95 -18.89 -23.11
C ARG A 58 3.58 -18.90 -22.47
N ARG A 59 2.90 -20.05 -22.45
CA ARG A 59 1.62 -20.20 -21.75
C ARG A 59 1.82 -20.08 -20.25
N ASP A 60 2.78 -20.85 -19.71
CA ASP A 60 3.10 -20.81 -18.28
C ASP A 60 3.57 -19.40 -17.83
N LEU A 61 4.32 -18.69 -18.68
CA LEU A 61 4.72 -17.30 -18.45
C LEU A 61 3.51 -16.36 -18.43
N ALA A 62 2.61 -16.46 -19.41
CA ALA A 62 1.42 -15.61 -19.49
C ALA A 62 0.50 -15.79 -18.27
N ASP A 63 0.30 -17.03 -17.84
CA ASP A 63 -0.51 -17.35 -16.66
C ASP A 63 0.08 -16.71 -15.39
N LYS A 64 1.41 -16.84 -15.19
CA LYS A 64 2.11 -16.24 -14.04
C LYS A 64 2.18 -14.71 -14.10
N GLU A 65 2.29 -14.13 -15.29
CA GLU A 65 2.24 -12.67 -15.46
C GLU A 65 0.84 -12.10 -15.15
N GLU A 66 -0.23 -12.83 -15.42
CA GLU A 66 -1.59 -12.44 -15.02
C GLU A 66 -1.78 -12.54 -13.50
N GLU A 67 -1.34 -13.65 -12.89
CA GLU A 67 -1.37 -13.84 -11.44
C GLU A 67 -0.60 -12.71 -10.72
N LEU A 68 0.61 -12.40 -11.20
CA LEU A 68 1.45 -11.33 -10.66
C LEU A 68 0.81 -9.95 -10.81
N ARG A 69 0.13 -9.68 -11.94
CA ARG A 69 -0.62 -8.44 -12.11
C ARG A 69 -1.78 -8.33 -11.11
N GLY A 70 -2.49 -9.42 -10.87
CA GLY A 70 -3.56 -9.48 -9.88
C GLY A 70 -3.06 -9.17 -8.46
N LEU A 71 -1.99 -9.83 -8.03
CA LEU A 71 -1.40 -9.60 -6.70
C LEU A 71 -0.88 -8.16 -6.54
N ASN A 72 -0.16 -7.63 -7.53
CA ASN A 72 0.31 -6.24 -7.49
C ASN A 72 -0.86 -5.23 -7.43
N ALA A 73 -1.95 -5.48 -8.16
CA ALA A 73 -3.11 -4.59 -8.11
C ALA A 73 -3.80 -4.61 -6.74
N ARG A 74 -3.87 -5.78 -6.10
CA ARG A 74 -4.36 -5.90 -4.71
C ARG A 74 -3.45 -5.15 -3.75
N TRP A 75 -2.14 -5.38 -3.83
CA TRP A 75 -1.14 -4.72 -2.98
C TRP A 75 -1.19 -3.20 -3.11
N GLU A 76 -1.24 -2.67 -4.33
CA GLU A 76 -1.30 -1.22 -4.56
C GLU A 76 -2.58 -0.61 -3.97
N LYS A 77 -3.71 -1.32 -4.05
CA LYS A 77 -4.96 -0.90 -3.41
C LYS A 77 -4.85 -0.88 -1.89
N GLU A 78 -4.22 -1.89 -1.30
CA GLU A 78 -3.94 -1.95 0.15
C GLU A 78 -3.07 -0.75 0.57
N LYS A 79 -1.98 -0.49 -0.16
CA LYS A 79 -1.07 0.64 0.10
C LYS A 79 -1.76 2.00 0.01
N GLN A 80 -2.62 2.22 -0.98
CA GLN A 80 -3.39 3.45 -1.11
C GLN A 80 -4.35 3.67 0.06
N GLY A 81 -4.96 2.60 0.59
CA GLY A 81 -5.79 2.67 1.79
C GLY A 81 -5.02 3.14 3.03
N LEU A 82 -3.82 2.58 3.22
CA LEU A 82 -2.95 2.89 4.36
C LEU A 82 -2.43 4.34 4.31
N ASN A 83 -2.07 4.83 3.12
CA ASN A 83 -1.63 6.22 2.95
C ASN A 83 -2.74 7.23 3.27
N ARG A 84 -4.00 6.91 2.96
CA ARG A 84 -5.14 7.81 3.17
C ARG A 84 -5.33 8.18 4.64
N VAL A 85 -5.19 7.22 5.56
CA VAL A 85 -5.32 7.49 7.01
C VAL A 85 -4.20 8.40 7.50
N GLY A 86 -2.97 8.20 7.00
CA GLY A 86 -1.83 9.06 7.29
C GLY A 86 -2.04 10.50 6.80
N GLU A 87 -2.46 10.67 5.55
CA GLU A 87 -2.74 11.98 4.95
C GLU A 87 -3.87 12.73 5.67
N LEU A 88 -4.94 12.03 6.06
CA LEU A 88 -6.06 12.61 6.80
C LEU A 88 -5.63 13.08 8.20
N LYS A 89 -4.76 12.32 8.90
CA LYS A 89 -4.19 12.72 10.19
C LYS A 89 -3.32 13.97 10.05
N GLU A 90 -2.42 13.99 9.08
CA GLU A 90 -1.54 15.16 8.84
C GLU A 90 -2.36 16.42 8.55
N ARG A 91 -3.39 16.31 7.69
CA ARG A 91 -4.28 17.42 7.37
C ARG A 91 -5.10 17.87 8.58
N LEU A 92 -5.58 16.94 9.40
CA LEU A 92 -6.31 17.25 10.63
C LEU A 92 -5.45 18.03 11.63
N ASP A 93 -4.20 17.61 11.82
CA ASP A 93 -3.23 18.29 12.69
C ASP A 93 -2.88 19.68 12.16
N GLU A 94 -2.75 19.83 10.83
CA GLU A 94 -2.54 21.14 10.20
C GLU A 94 -3.72 22.09 10.48
N LEU A 95 -4.97 21.65 10.24
CA LEU A 95 -6.15 22.48 10.46
C LEU A 95 -6.34 22.83 11.94
N ARG A 96 -6.05 21.91 12.86
CA ARG A 96 -6.06 22.19 14.31
C ARG A 96 -5.04 23.28 14.66
N GLY A 97 -3.82 23.18 14.13
CA GLY A 97 -2.79 24.22 14.31
C GLY A 97 -3.18 25.57 13.71
N GLN A 98 -3.85 25.57 12.55
CA GLN A 98 -4.39 26.78 11.93
C GLN A 98 -5.51 27.41 12.78
N ALA A 99 -6.42 26.60 13.33
CA ALA A 99 -7.49 27.07 14.19
C ALA A 99 -6.95 27.69 15.49
N GLU A 100 -5.96 27.05 16.13
CA GLU A 100 -5.30 27.60 17.32
C GLU A 100 -4.57 28.92 17.04
N ARG A 101 -3.93 29.04 15.87
CA ARG A 101 -3.29 30.29 15.44
C ARG A 101 -4.34 31.38 15.24
N ALA A 102 -5.42 31.10 14.51
CA ALA A 102 -6.51 32.04 14.29
C ALA A 102 -7.15 32.52 15.61
N GLN A 103 -7.35 31.62 16.59
CA GLN A 103 -7.82 32.01 17.92
C GLN A 103 -6.87 32.96 18.65
N ARG A 104 -5.56 32.69 18.60
CA ARG A 104 -4.54 33.55 19.24
C ARG A 104 -4.44 34.92 18.58
N ASP A 105 -4.61 34.96 17.26
CA ASP A 105 -4.56 36.19 16.47
C ASP A 105 -5.87 36.99 16.55
N GLY A 106 -6.91 36.44 17.21
CA GLY A 106 -8.23 37.06 17.37
C GLY A 106 -9.13 36.94 16.13
N ASP A 107 -8.72 36.14 15.13
CA ASP A 107 -9.53 35.81 13.96
C ASP A 107 -10.52 34.68 14.29
N PHE A 108 -11.55 35.04 15.06
CA PHE A 108 -12.56 34.08 15.50
C PHE A 108 -13.46 33.58 14.36
N ASP A 109 -13.58 34.31 13.26
CA ASP A 109 -14.36 33.87 12.09
C ASP A 109 -13.63 32.72 11.38
N ALA A 110 -12.33 32.86 11.12
CA ALA A 110 -11.52 31.79 10.56
C ALA A 110 -11.45 30.58 11.51
N ALA A 111 -11.23 30.82 12.81
CA ALA A 111 -11.21 29.73 13.80
C ALA A 111 -12.54 28.95 13.83
N SER A 112 -13.68 29.65 13.79
CA SER A 112 -15.01 29.03 13.81
C SER A 112 -15.26 28.16 12.56
N LYS A 113 -14.88 28.64 11.37
CA LYS A 113 -15.00 27.87 10.12
C LYS A 113 -14.19 26.58 10.16
N LEU A 114 -12.98 26.63 10.69
CA LEU A 114 -12.13 25.44 10.82
C LEU A 114 -12.71 24.46 11.86
N LEU A 115 -13.02 24.94 13.08
CA LEU A 115 -13.45 24.10 14.20
C LEU A 115 -14.83 23.46 14.01
N TYR A 116 -15.75 24.15 13.35
CA TYR A 116 -17.14 23.70 13.21
C TYR A 116 -17.51 23.33 11.78
N GLY A 117 -16.63 23.57 10.80
CA GLY A 117 -16.83 23.23 9.40
C GLY A 117 -15.90 22.12 8.92
N GLU A 118 -14.63 22.45 8.75
CA GLU A 118 -13.67 21.57 8.07
C GLU A 118 -13.17 20.42 8.95
N ILE A 119 -12.81 20.72 10.20
CA ILE A 119 -12.27 19.72 11.15
C ILE A 119 -13.26 18.57 11.40
N PRO A 120 -14.56 18.80 11.70
CA PRO A 120 -15.52 17.71 11.90
C PRO A 120 -15.78 16.91 10.62
N GLY A 121 -15.56 17.48 9.44
CA GLY A 121 -15.59 16.76 8.18
C GLY A 121 -14.45 15.76 8.08
N LEU A 122 -13.23 16.25 8.30
CA LEU A 122 -12.00 15.45 8.28
C LEU A 122 -11.97 14.37 9.37
N GLU A 123 -12.48 14.65 10.57
CA GLU A 123 -12.58 13.66 11.65
C GLU A 123 -13.47 12.47 11.25
N ARG A 124 -14.60 12.74 10.59
CA ARG A 124 -15.48 11.67 10.07
C ARG A 124 -14.82 10.88 8.95
N GLU A 125 -14.18 11.56 8.00
CA GLU A 125 -13.45 10.89 6.91
C GLU A 125 -12.30 10.02 7.46
N LEU A 126 -11.62 10.47 8.52
CA LEU A 126 -10.57 9.73 9.18
C LEU A 126 -11.11 8.49 9.90
N GLU A 127 -12.25 8.60 10.59
CA GLU A 127 -12.91 7.48 11.25
C GLU A 127 -13.36 6.42 10.23
N GLU A 128 -14.02 6.84 9.15
CA GLU A 128 -14.43 5.96 8.05
C GLU A 128 -13.23 5.25 7.39
N ALA A 129 -12.13 5.99 7.17
CA ALA A 129 -10.91 5.42 6.59
C ALA A 129 -10.22 4.43 7.55
N ALA A 130 -10.19 4.71 8.85
CA ALA A 130 -9.61 3.84 9.86
C ALA A 130 -10.44 2.56 10.07
N GLU A 131 -11.77 2.64 10.00
CA GLU A 131 -12.64 1.46 10.01
C GLU A 131 -12.41 0.57 8.78
N ALA A 132 -12.32 1.18 7.59
CA ALA A 132 -12.02 0.45 6.36
C ALA A 132 -10.64 -0.23 6.41
N GLU A 133 -9.64 0.41 7.02
CA GLU A 133 -8.31 -0.16 7.25
C GLU A 133 -8.37 -1.38 8.19
N GLN A 134 -9.12 -1.30 9.30
CA GLN A 134 -9.29 -2.43 10.24
C GLN A 134 -10.03 -3.61 9.62
N GLU A 135 -10.97 -3.37 8.70
CA GLU A 135 -11.61 -4.45 7.93
C GLU A 135 -10.63 -5.07 6.93
N ALA A 136 -9.82 -4.25 6.26
CA ALA A 136 -8.82 -4.71 5.31
C ALA A 136 -7.67 -5.49 5.98
N SER A 137 -7.25 -5.11 7.20
CA SER A 137 -6.15 -5.76 7.94
C SER A 137 -6.41 -7.23 8.28
N LYS A 138 -7.66 -7.70 8.21
CA LYS A 138 -8.00 -9.12 8.41
C LYS A 138 -7.68 -9.98 7.19
N ASP A 139 -7.39 -9.36 6.05
CA ASP A 139 -7.10 -9.99 4.77
C ASP A 139 -5.95 -9.25 4.06
N THR A 140 -4.96 -8.75 4.80
CA THR A 140 -3.79 -8.08 4.20
C THR A 140 -2.74 -9.07 3.71
N MET A 141 -2.04 -8.71 2.64
CA MET A 141 -0.89 -9.48 2.14
C MET A 141 0.37 -9.32 3.02
N VAL A 142 0.38 -8.33 3.91
CA VAL A 142 1.41 -8.16 4.95
C VAL A 142 1.15 -9.19 6.06
N LYS A 143 2.07 -10.15 6.22
CA LYS A 143 2.09 -11.01 7.40
C LYS A 143 2.77 -10.25 8.54
N GLU A 144 2.05 -9.98 9.62
CA GLU A 144 2.69 -9.70 10.91
C GLU A 144 3.48 -10.95 11.31
N GLU A 145 4.80 -10.96 11.10
CA GLU A 145 5.64 -11.90 11.83
C GLU A 145 5.74 -11.43 13.28
N VAL A 146 4.95 -12.08 14.14
CA VAL A 146 4.95 -11.92 15.61
C VAL A 146 6.13 -12.67 16.23
#